data_AF-A0AAV6LWV8-F1
#
_entry.id   AF-A0AAV6LWV8-F1
#
_cell.length_a   1.000
_cell.length_b   1.000
_cell.length_c   1.000
_cell.angle_alpha   90.00
_cell.angle_beta   90.00
_cell.angle_gamma   90.00
#
_symmetry.space_group_name_H-M   'P 1'
#
loop_
_entity.id
_entity.type
_entity.pdbx_description
1 polymer ?
#
loop_
_entity_poly.entity_id
_entity_poly.type
_entity_poly.pdbx_seq_one_letter_code
_entity_poly.pdbx_strand_id
1 'polypeptide(L)'
;MDKIRLIEAIMGRMDRKSSIEREPRTLKMNQIQFAREAALYVMNTTSMEEAIKIFTEGLEAAECKAIRDEDESIMENWFHEQEADELPPLYQLRDIVTAPF
;
A
#
# COMPACT_ATOMS: atom_id res chain seq x y z
N MET A 1 -28.88 22.66 28.85
CA MET A 1 -28.87 22.09 27.49
C MET A 1 -27.68 21.17 27.41
N ASP A 2 -27.96 19.88 27.49
CA ASP A 2 -27.01 18.92 28.04
C ASP A 2 -26.15 18.35 26.92
N LYS A 3 -24.82 18.47 27.07
CA LYS A 3 -23.82 17.96 26.12
C LYS A 3 -24.04 16.48 25.76
N ILE A 4 -24.64 15.72 26.66
CA ILE A 4 -25.01 14.31 26.48
C ILE A 4 -26.01 14.14 25.32
N ARG A 5 -27.07 14.97 25.27
CA ARG A 5 -28.08 14.91 24.20
C ARG A 5 -27.52 15.30 22.83
N LEU A 6 -26.50 16.16 22.81
CA LEU A 6 -25.79 16.53 21.57
C LEU A 6 -24.95 15.36 21.05
N ILE A 7 -24.25 14.63 21.93
CA ILE A 7 -23.46 13.46 21.55
C ILE A 7 -24.35 12.33 21.03
N GLU A 8 -25.48 12.07 21.70
CA GLU A 8 -26.47 11.07 21.25
C GLU A 8 -27.05 11.41 19.87
N ALA A 9 -27.38 12.70 19.64
CA ALA A 9 -27.86 13.17 18.34
C ALA A 9 -26.80 13.11 17.23
N ILE A 10 -25.51 13.27 17.56
CA ILE A 10 -24.40 13.13 16.60
C ILE A 10 -24.15 11.64 16.31
N MET A 11 -24.11 10.79 17.33
CA MET A 11 -23.94 9.34 17.18
C MET A 11 -25.07 8.70 16.38
N GLY A 12 -26.32 9.12 16.59
CA GLY A 12 -27.47 8.66 15.79
C GLY A 12 -27.45 9.12 14.32
N ARG A 13 -26.57 10.05 13.94
CA ARG A 13 -26.35 10.49 12.55
C ARG A 13 -25.08 9.91 11.93
N MET A 14 -24.19 9.34 12.73
CA MET A 14 -23.00 8.64 12.24
C MET A 14 -23.40 7.20 11.90
N ASP A 15 -24.03 7.01 10.75
CA ASP A 15 -24.11 5.68 10.15
C ASP A 15 -22.69 5.19 9.93
N ARG A 16 -22.24 4.26 10.78
CA ARG A 16 -20.95 3.58 10.64
C ARG A 16 -21.02 2.73 9.38
N LYS A 17 -20.72 3.32 8.22
CA LYS A 17 -20.49 2.54 6.99
C LYS A 17 -19.21 1.73 7.18
N SER A 18 -19.28 0.44 6.92
CA SER A 18 -18.10 -0.41 6.94
C SER A 18 -17.14 0.03 5.83
N SER A 19 -15.86 0.22 6.15
CA SER A 19 -14.84 0.66 5.18
C SER A 19 -14.78 -0.24 3.94
N ILE A 20 -15.16 -1.52 4.10
CA ILE A 20 -15.25 -2.52 3.04
C ILE A 20 -16.12 -2.13 1.83
N GLU A 21 -17.12 -1.26 1.99
CA GLU A 21 -17.96 -0.79 0.88
C GLU A 21 -17.26 0.27 0.01
N ARG A 22 -16.22 0.91 0.56
CA ARG A 22 -15.44 1.97 -0.09
C ARG A 22 -14.06 1.51 -0.53
N GLU A 23 -13.60 0.38 -0.02
CA GLU A 23 -12.31 -0.20 -0.36
C GLU A 23 -12.35 -0.88 -1.73
N PRO A 24 -11.27 -0.75 -2.53
CA PRO A 24 -11.13 -1.52 -3.75
C PRO A 24 -11.10 -3.01 -3.41
N ARG A 25 -11.92 -3.79 -4.11
CA ARG A 25 -12.01 -5.23 -3.86
C ARG A 25 -10.69 -5.92 -4.24
N THR A 26 -10.14 -6.71 -3.32
CA THR A 26 -8.96 -7.54 -3.59
C THR A 26 -9.23 -8.49 -4.76
N LEU A 27 -8.24 -8.62 -5.65
CA LEU A 27 -8.28 -9.54 -6.79
C LEU A 27 -8.37 -11.00 -6.32
N LYS A 28 -9.12 -11.83 -7.04
CA LYS A 28 -9.09 -13.29 -6.88
C LYS A 28 -7.76 -13.86 -7.37
N MET A 29 -7.39 -15.07 -6.92
CA MET A 29 -6.11 -15.71 -7.28
C MET A 29 -5.87 -15.78 -8.80
N ASN A 30 -6.88 -16.16 -9.59
CA ASN A 30 -6.76 -16.22 -11.04
C ASN A 30 -6.54 -14.83 -11.68
N GLN A 31 -7.13 -13.78 -11.10
CA GLN A 31 -6.92 -12.41 -11.55
C GLN A 31 -5.52 -11.91 -11.21
N ILE A 32 -4.97 -12.32 -10.06
CA ILE A 32 -3.58 -12.02 -9.67
C ILE A 32 -2.61 -12.68 -10.65
N GLN A 33 -2.81 -13.96 -10.96
CA GLN A 33 -1.96 -14.68 -11.92
C GLN A 33 -1.97 -14.01 -13.29
N PHE A 34 -3.17 -13.70 -13.80
CA PHE A 34 -3.32 -13.00 -15.07
C PHE A 34 -2.64 -11.62 -15.06
N ALA A 35 -2.86 -10.82 -14.01
CA ALA A 35 -2.23 -9.50 -13.89
C ALA A 35 -0.70 -9.61 -13.85
N ARG A 36 -0.16 -10.64 -13.18
CA ARG A 36 1.28 -10.91 -13.14
C ARG A 36 1.85 -11.24 -14.51
N GLU A 37 1.18 -12.10 -15.27
CA GLU A 37 1.61 -12.45 -16.63
C GLU A 37 1.57 -11.23 -17.56
N ALA A 38 0.51 -10.42 -17.48
CA ALA A 38 0.41 -9.19 -18.23
C ALA A 38 1.51 -8.18 -17.87
N ALA A 39 1.81 -8.01 -16.58
CA ALA A 39 2.90 -7.15 -16.12
C ALA A 39 4.26 -7.64 -16.63
N LEU A 40 4.52 -8.95 -16.56
CA LEU A 40 5.75 -9.54 -17.10
C LEU A 40 5.87 -9.31 -18.62
N TYR A 41 4.77 -9.42 -19.35
CA TYR A 41 4.78 -9.15 -20.79
C TYR A 41 5.22 -7.71 -21.09
N VAL A 42 4.64 -6.71 -20.39
CA VAL A 42 5.03 -5.30 -20.55
C VAL A 42 6.51 -5.13 -20.25
N MET A 43 6.96 -5.57 -19.07
CA MET A 43 8.36 -5.42 -18.64
C MET A 43 9.38 -6.05 -19.60
N ASN A 44 9.01 -7.13 -20.29
CA ASN A 44 9.90 -7.83 -21.21
C ASN A 44 9.85 -7.31 -22.65
N THR A 45 8.83 -6.54 -23.03
CA THR A 45 8.60 -6.14 -24.43
C THR A 45 8.67 -4.65 -24.69
N THR A 46 8.56 -3.82 -23.64
CA THR A 46 8.61 -2.36 -23.75
C THR A 46 9.88 -1.78 -23.14
N SER A 47 10.26 -0.57 -23.53
CA SER A 47 11.31 0.17 -22.82
C SER A 47 10.85 0.54 -21.41
N MET A 48 11.79 0.92 -20.56
CA MET A 48 11.50 1.32 -19.17
C MET A 48 10.56 2.54 -19.12
N GLU A 49 10.78 3.53 -19.98
CA GLU A 49 9.99 4.76 -20.03
C GLU A 49 8.53 4.47 -20.41
N GLU A 50 8.31 3.63 -21.43
CA GLU A 50 6.97 3.21 -21.83
C GLU A 50 6.30 2.33 -20.78
N ALA A 51 7.05 1.44 -20.11
CA ALA A 51 6.53 0.64 -19.01
C ALA A 51 6.03 1.53 -17.86
N ILE A 52 6.83 2.52 -17.43
CA ILE A 52 6.45 3.48 -16.40
C ILE A 52 5.17 4.21 -16.80
N LYS A 53 5.09 4.70 -18.04
CA LYS A 53 3.89 5.37 -18.56
C LYS A 53 2.66 4.46 -18.47
N ILE A 54 2.76 3.20 -18.90
CA ILE A 54 1.66 2.23 -18.81
C ILE A 54 1.23 1.99 -17.36
N PHE A 55 2.17 1.78 -16.44
CA PHE A 55 1.84 1.47 -15.04
C PHE A 55 1.35 2.67 -14.23
N THR A 56 1.63 3.89 -14.69
CA THR A 56 1.25 5.13 -14.00
C THR A 56 0.08 5.86 -14.67
N GLU A 57 -0.37 5.41 -15.83
CA GLU A 57 -1.49 6.02 -16.54
C GLU A 57 -2.76 6.00 -15.67
N GLY A 58 -3.30 7.19 -15.39
CA GLY A 58 -4.53 7.35 -14.60
C GLY A 58 -4.36 7.22 -13.09
N LEU A 59 -3.14 7.06 -12.57
CA LEU A 59 -2.87 7.14 -11.13
C LEU A 59 -2.75 8.60 -10.69
N GLU A 60 -3.41 8.95 -9.58
CA GLU A 60 -3.17 10.21 -8.88
C GLU A 60 -2.07 10.00 -7.84
N ALA A 61 -1.13 10.95 -7.76
CA ALA A 61 -0.12 10.92 -6.72
C ALA A 61 -0.80 11.02 -5.35
N ALA A 62 -0.55 10.06 -4.47
CA ALA A 62 -0.97 10.19 -3.09
C ALA A 62 -0.19 11.36 -2.47
N GLU A 63 -0.91 12.36 -1.94
CA GLU A 63 -0.31 13.41 -1.10
C GLU A 63 0.18 12.79 0.21
N CYS A 64 1.32 12.12 0.16
CA CYS A 64 2.06 11.79 1.35
C CYS A 64 2.64 13.10 1.88
N LYS A 65 2.04 13.65 2.94
CA LYS A 65 2.77 14.61 3.78
C LYS A 65 4.00 13.89 4.28
N ALA A 66 5.14 14.10 3.63
CA ALA A 66 6.42 13.74 4.20
C ALA A 66 6.46 14.40 5.58
N ILE A 67 6.44 13.60 6.63
CA ILE A 67 6.94 14.05 7.91
C ILE A 67 8.40 14.38 7.59
N ARG A 68 8.74 15.67 7.57
CA ARG A 68 10.12 16.12 7.43
C ARG A 68 10.79 15.78 8.76
N ASP A 69 11.05 14.50 8.98
CA ASP A 69 12.12 14.12 9.88
C ASP A 69 13.39 14.55 9.17
N GLU A 70 14.17 15.40 9.83
CA GLU A 70 15.41 16.01 9.34
C GLU A 70 16.55 14.98 9.17
N ASP A 71 16.23 13.76 8.78
CA ASP A 71 17.19 12.68 8.53
C ASP A 71 17.11 12.28 7.05
N GLU A 72 17.96 12.91 6.24
CA GLU A 72 18.09 12.77 4.79
C GLU A 72 18.59 11.38 4.33
N SER A 73 18.49 10.33 5.15
CA SER A 73 19.13 9.02 4.87
C SER A 73 18.21 7.92 4.33
N ILE A 74 16.89 8.12 4.21
CA ILE A 74 15.95 7.00 3.96
C ILE A 74 15.64 6.75 2.47
N MET A 75 16.02 7.65 1.55
CA MET A 75 15.64 7.55 0.12
C MET A 75 16.75 7.09 -0.82
N GLU A 76 17.78 6.37 -0.36
CA GLU A 76 18.86 5.90 -1.26
C GLU A 76 18.95 4.37 -1.45
N ASN A 77 18.13 3.55 -0.77
CA ASN A 77 18.36 2.11 -0.76
C ASN A 77 17.40 1.23 -1.59
N TRP A 78 16.69 1.80 -2.58
CA TRP A 78 15.72 1.04 -3.39
C TRP A 78 16.32 0.42 -4.68
N PHE A 79 17.59 0.69 -4.99
CA PHE A 79 18.28 0.18 -6.18
C PHE A 79 19.73 -0.24 -5.90
N HIS A 80 19.94 -1.17 -4.96
CA HIS A 80 21.23 -1.88 -4.89
C HIS A 80 21.04 -3.35 -5.27
N GLU A 81 21.71 -3.71 -6.36
CA GLU A 81 21.88 -5.06 -6.87
C GLU A 81 22.42 -5.99 -5.77
N GLN A 82 22.00 -7.25 -5.89
CA GLN A 82 22.36 -8.41 -5.10
C GLN A 82 23.85 -8.49 -4.71
N GLU A 83 24.16 -8.25 -3.44
CA GLU A 83 25.25 -8.93 -2.75
C GLU A 83 24.76 -9.34 -1.36
N ALA A 84 24.81 -10.64 -1.10
CA ALA A 84 24.32 -11.23 0.13
C ALA A 84 25.33 -10.99 1.25
N ASP A 85 25.21 -9.87 1.96
CA ASP A 85 25.82 -9.73 3.28
C ASP A 85 24.96 -8.89 4.23
N GLU A 86 24.57 -9.55 5.31
CA GLU A 86 24.08 -9.02 6.61
C GLU A 86 22.91 -8.01 6.58
N LEU A 87 21.68 -8.53 6.44
CA LEU A 87 20.46 -7.76 6.72
C LEU A 87 20.36 -7.37 8.21
N PRO A 88 20.01 -6.11 8.54
CA PRO A 88 19.82 -5.66 9.92
C PRO A 88 18.73 -6.44 10.69
N PRO A 89 18.79 -6.50 12.04
CA PRO A 89 17.99 -7.43 12.86
C PRO A 89 16.45 -7.27 12.79
N LEU A 90 15.95 -6.20 12.17
CA LEU A 90 14.50 -5.93 12.12
C LEU A 90 13.73 -6.86 11.18
N TYR A 91 14.42 -7.69 10.39
CA TYR A 91 13.83 -8.68 9.50
C TYR A 91 13.80 -10.11 10.07
N GLN A 92 14.10 -10.29 11.36
CA GLN A 92 13.85 -11.58 12.02
C GLN A 92 12.34 -11.80 12.16
N LEU A 93 11.76 -12.37 11.08
CA LEU A 93 10.57 -13.19 11.02
C LEU A 93 9.50 -12.82 12.07
N ARG A 94 8.57 -11.94 11.67
CA ARG A 94 7.23 -12.00 12.26
C ARG A 94 6.69 -13.40 11.95
N ASP A 95 6.70 -14.26 12.96
CA ASP A 95 6.11 -15.59 12.90
C ASP A 95 4.59 -15.46 12.69
N ILE A 96 4.20 -15.50 11.42
CA ILE A 96 2.80 -15.49 10.97
C ILE A 96 2.03 -16.72 11.47
N VAL A 97 2.72 -17.76 11.94
CA VAL A 97 2.09 -18.97 12.48
C VAL A 97 1.51 -18.72 13.89
N THR A 98 2.01 -17.72 14.62
CA THR A 98 1.59 -17.43 16.00
C THR A 98 0.62 -16.24 16.13
N ALA A 99 0.15 -15.67 15.01
CA ALA A 99 -0.83 -14.59 15.06
C ALA A 99 -2.22 -15.13 15.50
N PRO A 100 -2.89 -14.52 16.51
CA PRO A 100 -4.21 -14.96 16.95
C PRO A 100 -5.29 -14.64 15.90
N PHE A 101 -6.33 -15.48 15.85
CA PHE A 101 -7.56 -15.26 15.08
C PHE A 101 -8.53 -14.31 15.81
#